data_AF-A0A6U4PD94-F1
#
_entry.id   AF-A0A6U4PD94-F1
#
_cell.length_a   1.000
_cell.length_b   1.000
_cell.length_c   1.000
_cell.angle_alpha   90.00
_cell.angle_beta   90.00
_cell.angle_gamma   90.00
#
_symmetry.space_group_name_H-M   'P 1'
#
loop_
_entity.id
_entity.type
_entity.pdbx_description
1 polymer ?
#
loop_
_entity_poly.entity_id
_entity_poly.type
_entity_poly.pdbx_seq_one_letter_code
_entity_poly.pdbx_strand_id
1 'polypeptide(L)'
;MRALVVLALAAALANAASISWTGYANDNQWTNKINWSPDTVPGPNDDVTINSGNVLCTIATGVNSLTMGTLVQSTANLTLFQAFAVGNGGMTVEENGNLIINTGTNMVFGQVTVGGNLNFVDGLLGGSWTIAPRASANLGNANEKGFSAATFVSQGQLSIGGVIVLNQSSTITLQSPTSANSNLFIQNGDGSQVLFDASAATFTFSTAVLQVQAPVQFGKFVLQSGNVSILDSLTFSQSLNIPANSYVSSAGTAALNISAGATGAGVLTLAGTTSSLYDISMSGYVNAVGGDVIFYTSSDVGVLTISGGNTVMQATVYPNQLNLLSGTTSGNGMLQAASLLVDTKGLTLGSPATANKSATLMQSVLTFGPVGSLAISSGATATVTGQVMLTSGPNGKGVTNNGKIQVQAELQLSNVPVMGSGSLDITSKVTAQSTQVTQGVVSLSSGASISGQTTWVTLGEVKNSAGGVVKAKLGEYTFQCPGQCDHVVTPSSQIPPAPFSFSA
;
A
#
# COMPACT_ATOMS: atom_id res chain seq x y z
N MET A 1 59.97 -61.20 20.42
CA MET A 1 60.32 -59.95 19.71
C MET A 1 60.12 -60.16 18.21
N ARG A 2 59.03 -59.63 17.65
CA ARG A 2 58.85 -59.48 16.20
C ARG A 2 58.23 -58.11 15.97
N ALA A 3 58.88 -57.36 15.08
CA ALA A 3 58.79 -55.91 14.94
C ALA A 3 57.41 -55.44 14.47
N LEU A 4 56.91 -54.39 15.13
CA LEU A 4 55.76 -53.59 14.69
C LEU A 4 56.28 -52.60 13.63
N VAL A 5 55.90 -52.80 12.37
CA VAL A 5 56.11 -51.79 11.32
C VAL A 5 55.04 -50.72 11.49
N VAL A 6 55.43 -49.58 12.05
CA VAL A 6 54.61 -48.36 12.05
C VAL A 6 54.71 -47.76 10.66
N LEU A 7 53.65 -47.92 9.86
CA LEU A 7 53.49 -47.19 8.61
C LEU A 7 53.07 -45.77 8.98
N ALA A 8 54.02 -44.83 8.97
CA ALA A 8 53.73 -43.41 9.14
C ALA A 8 52.97 -42.92 7.90
N LEU A 9 51.64 -42.80 8.04
CA LEU A 9 50.81 -42.10 7.07
C LEU A 9 51.11 -40.60 7.23
N ALA A 10 52.05 -40.09 6.44
CA ALA A 10 52.25 -38.66 6.30
C ALA A 10 51.00 -38.08 5.62
N ALA A 11 50.08 -37.54 6.42
CA ALA A 11 49.11 -36.59 5.92
C ALA A 11 49.90 -35.36 5.46
N ALA A 12 50.24 -35.30 4.18
CA ALA A 12 50.76 -34.09 3.59
C ALA A 12 49.70 -33.01 3.81
N LEU A 13 50.04 -32.03 4.63
CA LEU A 13 49.35 -30.75 4.66
C LEU A 13 49.45 -30.20 3.24
N ALA A 14 48.42 -30.42 2.43
CA ALA A 14 48.32 -29.81 1.11
C ALA A 14 48.16 -28.32 1.36
N ASN A 15 49.27 -27.58 1.29
CA ASN A 15 49.24 -26.13 1.29
C ASN A 15 48.41 -25.69 0.08
N ALA A 16 47.57 -24.67 0.26
CA ALA A 16 46.82 -24.06 -0.84
C ALA A 16 47.80 -23.70 -1.96
N ALA A 17 47.62 -24.27 -3.15
CA ALA A 17 48.49 -23.96 -4.29
C ALA A 17 48.07 -22.61 -4.86
N SER A 18 49.03 -21.73 -5.12
CA SER A 18 48.77 -20.49 -5.85
C SER A 18 48.72 -20.77 -7.34
N ILE A 19 47.56 -20.57 -7.96
CA ILE A 19 47.32 -20.87 -9.39
C ILE A 19 46.89 -19.59 -10.10
N SER A 20 47.56 -19.24 -11.20
CA SER A 20 47.31 -17.99 -11.93
C SER A 20 46.89 -18.22 -13.37
N TRP A 21 45.88 -17.49 -13.84
CA TRP A 21 45.46 -17.53 -15.24
C TRP A 21 46.51 -16.92 -16.17
N THR A 22 46.89 -17.67 -17.20
CA THR A 22 47.81 -17.26 -18.28
C THR A 22 47.10 -17.10 -19.61
N GLY A 23 46.04 -17.87 -19.87
CA GLY A 23 45.33 -17.91 -21.14
C GLY A 23 46.15 -18.47 -22.32
N TYR A 24 47.27 -19.16 -22.07
CA TYR A 24 48.21 -19.59 -23.12
C TYR A 24 47.64 -20.61 -24.11
N ALA A 25 46.55 -21.31 -23.77
CA ALA A 25 45.89 -22.21 -24.73
C ALA A 25 45.02 -21.47 -25.76
N ASN A 26 44.73 -20.19 -25.54
CA ASN A 26 43.91 -19.34 -26.42
C ASN A 26 42.48 -19.86 -26.67
N ASP A 27 41.88 -20.56 -25.70
CA ASP A 27 40.50 -21.08 -25.78
C ASP A 27 39.56 -20.54 -24.69
N ASN A 28 40.08 -19.77 -23.72
CA ASN A 28 39.38 -19.21 -22.56
C ASN A 28 38.80 -20.25 -21.57
N GLN A 29 39.10 -21.54 -21.72
CA GLN A 29 38.44 -22.59 -20.94
C GLN A 29 39.10 -22.78 -19.56
N TRP A 30 38.32 -22.71 -18.48
CA TRP A 30 38.78 -23.02 -17.11
C TRP A 30 39.41 -24.41 -17.00
N THR A 31 38.88 -25.38 -17.73
CA THR A 31 39.30 -26.79 -17.65
C THR A 31 40.60 -27.11 -18.39
N ASN A 32 41.12 -26.19 -19.20
CA ASN A 32 42.37 -26.42 -19.91
C ASN A 32 43.55 -26.04 -19.03
N LYS A 33 44.30 -27.04 -18.56
CA LYS A 33 45.44 -26.82 -17.67
C LYS A 33 46.49 -25.86 -18.23
N ILE A 34 46.66 -25.78 -19.56
CA ILE A 34 47.64 -24.90 -20.23
C ILE A 34 47.29 -23.40 -20.01
N ASN A 35 46.04 -23.08 -19.69
CA ASN A 35 45.64 -21.71 -19.35
C ASN A 35 46.00 -21.29 -17.91
N TRP A 36 46.59 -22.17 -17.12
CA TRP A 36 46.93 -21.92 -15.73
C TRP A 36 48.42 -22.11 -15.51
N SER A 37 49.04 -21.33 -14.64
CA SER A 37 50.39 -21.57 -14.15
C SER A 37 50.31 -22.13 -12.72
N PRO A 38 50.94 -23.27 -12.40
CA PRO A 38 51.92 -24.03 -13.19
C PRO A 38 51.33 -25.24 -13.96
N ASP A 39 50.49 -25.02 -14.96
CA ASP A 39 49.81 -26.04 -15.78
C ASP A 39 48.92 -27.01 -14.97
N THR A 40 48.19 -26.47 -14.00
CA THR A 40 47.25 -27.22 -13.13
C THR A 40 45.89 -26.52 -13.09
N VAL A 41 44.82 -27.29 -13.30
CA VAL A 41 43.44 -26.76 -13.17
C VAL A 41 43.15 -26.52 -11.69
N PRO A 42 42.67 -25.32 -11.29
CA PRO A 42 42.36 -25.06 -9.89
C PRO A 42 41.24 -25.94 -9.34
N GLY A 43 41.42 -26.34 -8.08
CA GLY A 43 40.44 -27.04 -7.26
C GLY A 43 40.15 -26.35 -5.92
N PRO A 44 39.30 -26.97 -5.07
CA PRO A 44 38.70 -26.31 -3.91
C PRO A 44 39.65 -25.78 -2.83
N ASN A 45 40.90 -26.24 -2.81
CA ASN A 45 41.90 -25.82 -1.83
C ASN A 45 42.86 -24.75 -2.37
N ASP A 46 42.72 -24.36 -3.64
CA ASP A 46 43.70 -23.51 -4.31
C ASP A 46 43.34 -22.02 -4.22
N ASP A 47 44.38 -21.18 -4.20
CA ASP A 47 44.26 -19.73 -4.25
C ASP A 47 44.46 -19.26 -5.69
N VAL A 48 43.40 -18.73 -6.30
CA VAL A 48 43.37 -18.44 -7.73
C VAL A 48 43.52 -16.95 -8.00
N THR A 49 44.34 -16.59 -9.00
CA THR A 49 44.46 -15.22 -9.49
C THR A 49 44.17 -15.12 -10.98
N ILE A 50 43.26 -14.22 -11.37
CA ILE A 50 43.00 -13.85 -12.77
C ILE A 50 43.39 -12.38 -12.96
N ASN A 51 44.65 -12.15 -13.30
CA ASN A 51 45.17 -10.79 -13.47
C ASN A 51 44.51 -10.05 -14.65
N SER A 52 44.27 -10.75 -15.76
CA SER A 52 43.59 -10.25 -16.96
C SER A 52 43.15 -11.40 -17.88
N GLY A 53 42.36 -11.10 -18.91
CA GLY A 53 41.93 -12.05 -19.92
C GLY A 53 40.46 -12.48 -19.76
N ASN A 54 40.03 -13.46 -20.55
CA ASN A 54 38.67 -14.00 -20.51
C ASN A 54 38.70 -15.45 -20.04
N VAL A 55 37.88 -15.77 -19.04
CA VAL A 55 37.78 -17.10 -18.44
C VAL A 55 36.33 -17.56 -18.49
N LEU A 56 36.11 -18.75 -19.04
CA LEU A 56 34.81 -19.42 -19.10
C LEU A 56 34.84 -20.66 -18.19
N CYS A 57 34.06 -20.62 -17.12
CA CYS A 57 33.88 -21.76 -16.22
C CYS A 57 32.59 -22.51 -16.59
N THR A 58 32.74 -23.58 -17.38
CA THR A 58 31.63 -24.38 -17.91
C THR A 58 31.35 -25.66 -17.12
N ILE A 59 32.04 -25.86 -16.00
CA ILE A 59 31.86 -27.01 -15.10
C ILE A 59 31.58 -26.54 -13.67
N ALA A 60 30.94 -27.38 -12.88
CA ALA A 60 30.81 -27.13 -11.45
C ALA A 60 32.19 -27.30 -10.78
N THR A 61 32.61 -26.32 -9.99
CA THR A 61 33.91 -26.35 -9.31
C THR A 61 33.93 -25.42 -8.09
N GLY A 62 35.07 -25.33 -7.41
CA GLY A 62 35.34 -24.32 -6.40
C GLY A 62 36.82 -24.10 -6.16
N VAL A 63 37.13 -23.07 -5.38
CA VAL A 63 38.48 -22.63 -5.02
C VAL A 63 38.51 -22.16 -3.56
N ASN A 64 39.67 -22.07 -2.93
CA ASN A 64 39.77 -21.52 -1.58
C ASN A 64 39.63 -19.99 -1.60
N SER A 65 40.35 -19.33 -2.52
CA SER A 65 40.23 -17.89 -2.79
C SER A 65 40.29 -17.58 -4.28
N LEU A 66 39.72 -16.44 -4.68
CA LEU A 66 39.83 -15.91 -6.04
C LEU A 66 40.04 -14.41 -6.02
N THR A 67 41.14 -13.94 -6.60
CA THR A 67 41.36 -12.51 -6.87
C THR A 67 41.39 -12.26 -8.37
N MET A 68 40.64 -11.28 -8.85
CA MET A 68 40.62 -10.94 -10.28
C MET A 68 40.71 -9.44 -10.54
N GLY A 69 41.36 -9.05 -11.65
CA GLY A 69 41.39 -7.65 -12.11
C GLY A 69 42.46 -6.77 -11.45
N THR A 70 43.54 -7.37 -10.95
CA THR A 70 44.65 -6.69 -10.25
C THR A 70 45.52 -5.81 -11.17
N LEU A 71 45.45 -5.99 -12.49
CA LEU A 71 46.23 -5.21 -13.46
C LEU A 71 45.48 -3.98 -13.95
N VAL A 72 46.05 -2.79 -13.74
CA VAL A 72 45.43 -1.49 -14.04
C VAL A 72 45.14 -1.27 -15.54
N GLN A 73 45.87 -1.92 -16.44
CA GLN A 73 45.76 -1.69 -17.90
C GLN A 73 44.99 -2.80 -18.64
N SER A 74 44.49 -3.81 -17.93
CA SER A 74 43.87 -4.98 -18.55
C SER A 74 42.69 -5.47 -17.73
N THR A 75 41.59 -5.82 -18.40
CA THR A 75 40.41 -6.35 -17.72
C THR A 75 40.55 -7.85 -17.49
N ALA A 76 40.04 -8.32 -16.34
CA ALA A 76 39.82 -9.74 -16.07
C ALA A 76 38.33 -10.05 -16.14
N ASN A 77 37.91 -10.90 -17.07
CA ASN A 77 36.52 -11.33 -17.22
C ASN A 77 36.38 -12.80 -16.81
N LEU A 78 35.50 -13.09 -15.86
CA LEU A 78 35.14 -14.46 -15.49
C LEU A 78 33.64 -14.64 -15.73
N THR A 79 33.28 -15.59 -16.60
CA THR A 79 31.89 -16.02 -16.79
C THR A 79 31.67 -17.39 -16.18
N LEU A 80 30.70 -17.47 -15.27
CA LEU A 80 30.29 -18.71 -14.62
C LEU A 80 29.02 -19.24 -15.28
N PHE A 81 29.08 -20.46 -15.83
CA PHE A 81 27.93 -21.16 -16.43
C PHE A 81 27.40 -22.31 -15.56
N GLN A 82 28.07 -22.63 -14.47
CA GLN A 82 27.75 -23.74 -13.56
C GLN A 82 27.98 -23.32 -12.11
N ALA A 83 27.65 -24.20 -11.16
CA ALA A 83 27.88 -23.95 -9.74
C ALA A 83 29.35 -23.61 -9.45
N PHE A 84 29.58 -22.62 -8.59
CA PHE A 84 30.93 -22.18 -8.24
C PHE A 84 31.02 -21.87 -6.75
N ALA A 85 31.91 -22.56 -6.04
CA ALA A 85 32.10 -22.36 -4.60
C ALA A 85 33.43 -21.65 -4.31
N VAL A 86 33.40 -20.67 -3.43
CA VAL A 86 34.59 -20.02 -2.87
C VAL A 86 34.65 -20.32 -1.39
N GLY A 87 35.77 -20.89 -0.97
CA GLY A 87 36.05 -21.24 0.41
C GLY A 87 36.31 -20.04 1.31
N ASN A 88 37.04 -20.28 2.40
CA ASN A 88 37.25 -19.30 3.46
C ASN A 88 38.15 -18.13 3.05
N GLY A 89 38.91 -18.27 1.95
CA GLY A 89 39.77 -17.20 1.45
C GLY A 89 39.00 -16.09 0.71
N GLY A 90 37.76 -16.35 0.30
CA GLY A 90 36.88 -15.35 -0.32
C GLY A 90 37.24 -15.00 -1.76
N MET A 91 36.37 -14.23 -2.40
CA MET A 91 36.55 -13.72 -3.76
C MET A 91 36.64 -12.19 -3.74
N THR A 92 37.65 -11.65 -4.41
CA THR A 92 37.79 -10.22 -4.64
C THR A 92 37.82 -9.94 -6.14
N VAL A 93 36.83 -9.18 -6.61
CA VAL A 93 36.77 -8.65 -7.97
C VAL A 93 37.25 -7.21 -7.92
N GLU A 94 38.54 -6.97 -8.19
CA GLU A 94 39.13 -5.63 -8.16
C GLU A 94 38.54 -4.71 -9.24
N GLU A 95 38.92 -3.42 -9.25
CA GLU A 95 38.34 -2.40 -10.13
C GLU A 95 38.33 -2.78 -11.63
N ASN A 96 39.33 -3.54 -12.12
CA ASN A 96 39.40 -4.01 -13.51
C ASN A 96 38.82 -5.42 -13.71
N GLY A 97 38.19 -5.98 -12.69
CA GLY A 97 37.51 -7.26 -12.72
C GLY A 97 36.06 -7.12 -13.19
N ASN A 98 35.60 -8.12 -13.93
CA ASN A 98 34.22 -8.26 -14.37
C ASN A 98 33.76 -9.71 -14.15
N LEU A 99 32.89 -9.89 -13.17
CA LEU A 99 32.27 -11.17 -12.86
C LEU A 99 30.90 -11.26 -13.52
N ILE A 100 30.70 -12.29 -14.34
CA ILE A 100 29.44 -12.58 -15.01
C ILE A 100 28.90 -13.90 -14.46
N ILE A 101 27.71 -13.85 -13.88
CA ILE A 101 27.02 -15.02 -13.34
C ILE A 101 25.85 -15.34 -14.26
N ASN A 102 25.92 -16.48 -14.93
CA ASN A 102 24.95 -16.96 -15.90
C ASN A 102 24.79 -18.48 -15.74
N THR A 103 24.46 -18.88 -14.50
CA THR A 103 24.57 -20.26 -14.04
C THR A 103 23.24 -21.03 -14.14
N GLY A 104 22.20 -20.40 -14.69
CA GLY A 104 20.84 -20.94 -14.75
C GLY A 104 20.24 -21.02 -13.36
N THR A 105 20.06 -22.23 -12.84
CA THR A 105 19.56 -22.46 -11.47
C THR A 105 20.66 -22.90 -10.50
N ASN A 106 21.93 -22.85 -10.91
CA ASN A 106 23.04 -23.30 -10.07
C ASN A 106 23.52 -22.19 -9.14
N MET A 107 24.06 -22.60 -7.99
CA MET A 107 24.53 -21.69 -6.94
C MET A 107 25.98 -21.25 -7.13
N VAL A 108 26.21 -19.95 -6.94
CA VAL A 108 27.52 -19.37 -6.66
C VAL A 108 27.57 -19.00 -5.18
N PHE A 109 28.50 -19.59 -4.43
CA PHE A 109 28.57 -19.48 -2.98
C PHE A 109 29.93 -18.96 -2.52
N GLY A 110 29.96 -18.05 -1.56
CA GLY A 110 31.21 -17.61 -0.92
C GLY A 110 31.11 -16.30 -0.17
N GLN A 111 32.25 -15.77 0.25
CA GLN A 111 32.40 -14.38 0.69
C GLN A 111 32.99 -13.57 -0.47
N VAL A 112 32.19 -12.70 -1.09
CA VAL A 112 32.56 -12.00 -2.33
C VAL A 112 32.54 -10.49 -2.12
N THR A 113 33.64 -9.83 -2.44
CA THR A 113 33.75 -8.36 -2.54
C THR A 113 33.94 -7.97 -3.99
N VAL A 114 33.05 -7.14 -4.51
CA VAL A 114 33.12 -6.61 -5.87
C VAL A 114 33.54 -5.14 -5.79
N GLY A 115 34.79 -4.85 -6.14
CA GLY A 115 35.33 -3.53 -6.42
C GLY A 115 35.19 -3.08 -7.88
N GLY A 116 35.11 -4.03 -8.82
CA GLY A 116 34.87 -3.80 -10.26
C GLY A 116 33.42 -3.93 -10.66
N ASN A 117 33.13 -4.86 -11.59
CA ASN A 117 31.79 -5.06 -12.15
C ASN A 117 31.22 -6.44 -11.80
N LEU A 118 29.94 -6.48 -11.47
CA LEU A 118 29.13 -7.68 -11.41
C LEU A 118 28.00 -7.60 -12.44
N ASN A 119 27.88 -8.60 -13.31
CA ASN A 119 26.71 -8.80 -14.15
C ASN A 119 26.03 -10.11 -13.76
N PHE A 120 24.91 -10.03 -13.04
CA PHE A 120 24.16 -11.18 -12.58
C PHE A 120 22.99 -11.43 -13.54
N VAL A 121 23.24 -12.29 -14.52
CA VAL A 121 22.30 -12.65 -15.57
C VAL A 121 21.18 -13.50 -14.98
N ASP A 122 21.52 -14.68 -14.49
CA ASP A 122 20.66 -15.62 -13.78
C ASP A 122 21.50 -16.49 -12.83
N GLY A 123 20.85 -17.19 -11.90
CA GLY A 123 21.52 -18.04 -10.93
C GLY A 123 20.99 -17.90 -9.50
N LEU A 124 21.66 -18.61 -8.59
CA LEU A 124 21.47 -18.49 -7.15
C LEU A 124 22.75 -17.93 -6.52
N LEU A 125 22.65 -16.92 -5.67
CA LEU A 125 23.75 -16.50 -4.78
C LEU A 125 23.53 -17.06 -3.39
N GLY A 126 24.62 -17.52 -2.77
CA GLY A 126 24.69 -17.84 -1.34
C GLY A 126 25.93 -17.23 -0.69
N GLY A 127 25.94 -17.16 0.64
CA GLY A 127 27.03 -16.55 1.40
C GLY A 127 26.93 -15.03 1.48
N SER A 128 28.07 -14.32 1.57
CA SER A 128 28.11 -12.88 1.75
C SER A 128 28.62 -12.18 0.49
N TRP A 129 27.92 -11.15 0.03
CA TRP A 129 28.23 -10.41 -1.19
C TRP A 129 28.21 -8.92 -0.89
N THR A 130 29.30 -8.22 -1.20
CA THR A 130 29.41 -6.77 -1.03
C THR A 130 29.81 -6.12 -2.36
N ILE A 131 28.99 -5.20 -2.85
CA ILE A 131 29.34 -4.31 -3.98
C ILE A 131 29.92 -3.04 -3.39
N ALA A 132 31.22 -2.81 -3.57
CA ALA A 132 31.95 -1.70 -2.97
C ALA A 132 31.50 -0.33 -3.53
N PRO A 133 31.77 0.80 -2.85
CA PRO A 133 31.23 2.11 -3.19
C PRO A 133 31.46 2.63 -4.63
N ARG A 134 32.51 2.16 -5.31
CA ARG A 134 32.86 2.54 -6.69
C ARG A 134 32.56 1.45 -7.72
N ALA A 135 32.11 0.30 -7.26
CA ALA A 135 31.76 -0.82 -8.10
C ALA A 135 30.40 -0.61 -8.77
N SER A 136 30.12 -1.40 -9.79
CA SER A 136 28.81 -1.47 -10.42
C SER A 136 28.27 -2.90 -10.42
N ALA A 137 26.98 -3.03 -10.16
CA ALA A 137 26.26 -4.29 -10.25
C ALA A 137 25.05 -4.14 -11.17
N ASN A 138 24.94 -5.04 -12.15
CA ASN A 138 23.81 -5.11 -13.07
C ASN A 138 23.03 -6.42 -12.85
N LEU A 139 21.84 -6.27 -12.29
CA LEU A 139 20.82 -7.31 -12.11
C LEU A 139 19.59 -7.00 -12.98
N GLY A 140 19.64 -5.98 -13.84
CA GLY A 140 18.49 -5.35 -14.49
C GLY A 140 17.80 -6.10 -15.63
N ASN A 141 18.33 -7.26 -16.05
CA ASN A 141 17.68 -8.07 -17.07
C ASN A 141 16.45 -8.82 -16.51
N ALA A 142 15.63 -9.37 -17.41
CA ALA A 142 14.32 -9.94 -17.05
C ALA A 142 14.37 -11.32 -16.37
N ASN A 143 15.53 -11.97 -16.30
CA ASN A 143 15.64 -13.33 -15.74
C ASN A 143 15.39 -13.34 -14.22
N GLU A 144 15.24 -14.54 -13.67
CA GLU A 144 15.19 -14.74 -12.23
C GLU A 144 16.60 -14.71 -11.62
N LYS A 145 16.74 -13.99 -10.49
CA LYS A 145 17.93 -13.99 -9.64
C LYS A 145 17.52 -14.44 -8.25
N GLY A 146 18.03 -15.59 -7.84
CA GLY A 146 17.76 -16.15 -6.53
C GLY A 146 18.86 -15.83 -5.52
N PHE A 147 18.45 -15.66 -4.27
CA PHE A 147 19.30 -15.48 -3.11
C PHE A 147 18.91 -16.55 -2.08
N SER A 148 19.87 -17.33 -1.61
CA SER A 148 19.63 -18.46 -0.71
C SER A 148 20.69 -18.49 0.38
N ALA A 149 20.25 -18.27 1.63
CA ALA A 149 21.14 -18.04 2.77
C ALA A 149 22.21 -16.99 2.45
N ALA A 150 21.78 -15.91 1.77
CA ALA A 150 22.66 -14.88 1.25
C ALA A 150 22.50 -13.56 1.99
N THR A 151 23.61 -12.87 2.21
CA THR A 151 23.65 -11.46 2.62
C THR A 151 24.25 -10.66 1.48
N PHE A 152 23.43 -9.87 0.79
CA PHE A 152 23.88 -9.02 -0.32
C PHE A 152 23.80 -7.56 0.08
N VAL A 153 24.94 -6.86 0.08
CA VAL A 153 25.04 -5.43 0.41
C VAL A 153 25.53 -4.67 -0.81
N SER A 154 24.77 -3.66 -1.23
CA SER A 154 25.17 -2.77 -2.31
C SER A 154 25.55 -1.39 -1.79
N GLN A 155 26.83 -1.03 -1.90
CA GLN A 155 27.36 0.31 -1.64
C GLN A 155 27.72 1.04 -2.94
N GLY A 156 27.92 0.29 -4.03
CA GLY A 156 28.16 0.81 -5.39
C GLY A 156 26.87 0.98 -6.19
N GLN A 157 26.96 1.37 -7.46
CA GLN A 157 25.77 1.55 -8.30
C GLN A 157 25.08 0.21 -8.57
N LEU A 158 23.75 0.18 -8.44
CA LEU A 158 22.94 -1.00 -8.73
C LEU A 158 21.84 -0.70 -9.75
N SER A 159 21.78 -1.53 -10.79
CA SER A 159 20.58 -1.67 -11.63
C SER A 159 19.90 -2.99 -11.30
N ILE A 160 18.59 -2.99 -11.07
CA ILE A 160 17.82 -4.17 -10.67
C ILE A 160 16.52 -4.27 -11.49
N GLY A 161 16.12 -5.50 -11.80
CA GLY A 161 14.99 -5.81 -12.66
C GLY A 161 14.70 -7.30 -12.68
N GLY A 162 13.68 -7.71 -13.43
CA GLY A 162 13.27 -9.10 -13.52
C GLY A 162 12.66 -9.60 -12.21
N VAL A 163 12.99 -10.84 -11.83
CA VAL A 163 12.47 -11.48 -10.62
C VAL A 163 13.61 -11.65 -9.62
N ILE A 164 13.42 -11.16 -8.41
CA ILE A 164 14.33 -11.31 -7.26
C ILE A 164 13.66 -12.26 -6.27
N VAL A 165 14.24 -13.44 -6.06
CA VAL A 165 13.70 -14.45 -5.15
C VAL A 165 14.60 -14.57 -3.93
N LEU A 166 14.05 -14.26 -2.75
CA LEU A 166 14.74 -14.41 -1.47
C LEU A 166 14.31 -15.73 -0.81
N ASN A 167 15.28 -16.54 -0.42
CA ASN A 167 15.09 -17.83 0.24
C ASN A 167 16.01 -17.96 1.46
N GLN A 168 15.70 -18.87 2.37
CA GLN A 168 16.54 -19.30 3.49
C GLN A 168 17.09 -18.12 4.30
N SER A 169 16.20 -17.20 4.70
CA SER A 169 16.53 -15.99 5.46
C SER A 169 17.52 -15.04 4.78
N SER A 170 17.51 -14.98 3.45
CA SER A 170 18.35 -14.05 2.70
C SER A 170 17.98 -12.59 2.95
N THR A 171 18.99 -11.73 2.89
CA THR A 171 18.85 -10.29 3.03
C THR A 171 19.53 -9.56 1.87
N ILE A 172 18.86 -8.54 1.34
CA ILE A 172 19.43 -7.57 0.40
C ILE A 172 19.38 -6.21 1.08
N THR A 173 20.52 -5.52 1.19
CA THR A 173 20.63 -4.17 1.75
C THR A 173 21.24 -3.21 0.73
N LEU A 174 20.53 -2.13 0.43
CA LEU A 174 20.94 -1.10 -0.53
C LEU A 174 21.34 0.17 0.22
N GLN A 175 22.59 0.59 0.04
CA GLN A 175 23.21 1.75 0.70
C GLN A 175 23.59 2.86 -0.30
N SER A 176 23.21 2.68 -1.57
CA SER A 176 23.60 3.53 -2.69
C SER A 176 22.42 3.75 -3.65
N PRO A 177 22.51 4.74 -4.55
CA PRO A 177 21.47 4.94 -5.57
C PRO A 177 21.24 3.68 -6.40
N THR A 178 20.00 3.22 -6.42
CA THR A 178 19.55 2.04 -7.17
C THR A 178 18.49 2.44 -8.18
N SER A 179 18.53 1.85 -9.37
CA SER A 179 17.55 2.08 -10.42
C SER A 179 16.89 0.78 -10.89
N ALA A 180 15.59 0.86 -11.14
CA ALA A 180 14.80 -0.18 -11.76
C ALA A 180 13.98 0.43 -12.90
N ASN A 181 14.37 0.08 -14.13
CA ASN A 181 13.81 0.62 -15.38
C ASN A 181 13.07 -0.45 -16.19
N SER A 182 12.81 -1.60 -15.57
CA SER A 182 12.06 -2.73 -16.13
C SER A 182 11.14 -3.27 -15.05
N ASN A 183 10.30 -4.25 -15.41
CA ASN A 183 9.48 -4.94 -14.40
C ASN A 183 10.39 -5.50 -13.31
N LEU A 184 9.93 -5.37 -12.06
CA LEU A 184 10.63 -5.85 -10.89
C LEU A 184 9.65 -6.58 -9.97
N PHE A 185 9.94 -7.84 -9.70
CA PHE A 185 9.18 -8.68 -8.78
C PHE A 185 10.10 -9.07 -7.63
N ILE A 186 9.76 -8.69 -6.40
CA ILE A 186 10.55 -9.05 -5.20
C ILE A 186 9.74 -10.08 -4.42
N GLN A 187 10.26 -11.30 -4.28
CA GLN A 187 9.51 -12.46 -3.82
C GLN A 187 10.18 -13.14 -2.62
N ASN A 188 9.36 -13.62 -1.68
CA ASN A 188 9.75 -14.59 -0.69
C ASN A 188 9.47 -16.00 -1.24
N GLY A 189 10.52 -16.72 -1.65
CA GLY A 189 10.37 -17.96 -2.40
C GLY A 189 10.03 -19.18 -1.55
N ASP A 190 10.37 -19.18 -0.25
CA ASP A 190 10.22 -20.33 0.64
C ASP A 190 9.49 -20.03 1.95
N GLY A 191 8.95 -18.82 2.10
CA GLY A 191 8.22 -18.38 3.31
C GLY A 191 9.12 -18.15 4.52
N SER A 192 10.45 -18.17 4.36
CA SER A 192 11.39 -17.84 5.43
C SER A 192 11.39 -16.33 5.75
N GLN A 193 12.05 -15.95 6.85
CA GLN A 193 12.18 -14.55 7.25
C GLN A 193 13.22 -13.84 6.38
N VAL A 194 12.76 -13.21 5.30
CA VAL A 194 13.60 -12.50 4.33
C VAL A 194 13.43 -10.98 4.45
N LEU A 195 14.39 -10.23 3.95
CA LEU A 195 14.32 -8.76 3.94
C LEU A 195 14.96 -8.18 2.67
N PHE A 196 14.23 -7.29 2.01
CA PHE A 196 14.79 -6.35 1.05
C PHE A 196 14.78 -4.94 1.66
N ASP A 197 15.95 -4.45 2.03
CA ASP A 197 16.12 -3.17 2.71
C ASP A 197 16.77 -2.14 1.77
N ALA A 198 15.98 -1.15 1.37
CA ALA A 198 16.42 0.04 0.64
C ALA A 198 16.15 1.32 1.46
N SER A 199 16.09 1.22 2.79
CA SER A 199 15.86 2.34 3.72
C SER A 199 16.96 3.40 3.66
N ALA A 200 18.21 2.99 3.40
CA ALA A 200 19.37 3.89 3.28
C ALA A 200 19.60 4.41 1.85
N ALA A 201 18.92 3.85 0.85
CA ALA A 201 19.13 4.16 -0.56
C ALA A 201 18.11 5.18 -1.11
N THR A 202 18.51 5.83 -2.21
CA THR A 202 17.53 6.40 -3.15
C THR A 202 17.21 5.34 -4.18
N PHE A 203 15.97 4.87 -4.19
CA PHE A 203 15.47 3.89 -5.15
C PHE A 203 14.64 4.59 -6.22
N THR A 204 15.09 4.58 -7.47
CA THR A 204 14.39 5.20 -8.60
C THR A 204 13.71 4.13 -9.44
N PHE A 205 12.40 4.26 -9.62
CA PHE A 205 11.59 3.34 -10.41
C PHE A 205 10.94 4.06 -11.59
N SER A 206 11.08 3.49 -12.79
CA SER A 206 10.55 4.10 -14.03
C SER A 206 9.92 3.10 -14.99
N THR A 207 8.78 3.47 -15.57
CA THR A 207 8.13 2.88 -16.77
C THR A 207 7.67 1.42 -16.70
N ALA A 208 7.63 0.81 -15.51
CA ALA A 208 7.41 -0.62 -15.35
C ALA A 208 6.37 -0.99 -14.27
N VAL A 209 6.20 -2.29 -14.02
CA VAL A 209 5.45 -2.84 -12.89
C VAL A 209 6.41 -3.25 -11.78
N LEU A 210 6.22 -2.70 -10.58
CA LEU A 210 6.84 -3.17 -9.34
C LEU A 210 5.83 -4.04 -8.59
N GLN A 211 6.20 -5.28 -8.28
CA GLN A 211 5.42 -6.15 -7.43
C GLN A 211 6.21 -6.55 -6.19
N VAL A 212 5.63 -6.32 -5.02
CA VAL A 212 6.22 -6.63 -3.70
C VAL A 212 5.48 -7.82 -3.09
N GLN A 213 6.17 -8.96 -3.02
CA GLN A 213 5.72 -10.24 -2.47
C GLN A 213 6.68 -10.75 -1.36
N ALA A 214 7.43 -9.83 -0.77
CA ALA A 214 8.31 -10.05 0.36
C ALA A 214 8.34 -8.77 1.21
N PRO A 215 8.80 -8.83 2.48
CA PRO A 215 9.03 -7.64 3.27
C PRO A 215 10.05 -6.68 2.62
N VAL A 216 9.60 -5.47 2.33
CA VAL A 216 10.42 -4.41 1.71
C VAL A 216 10.37 -3.13 2.56
N GLN A 217 11.51 -2.45 2.66
CA GLN A 217 11.59 -1.10 3.21
C GLN A 217 12.23 -0.15 2.19
N PHE A 218 11.60 0.98 1.91
CA PHE A 218 12.18 2.04 1.10
C PHE A 218 12.44 3.28 1.94
N GLY A 219 13.62 3.87 1.75
CA GLY A 219 13.96 5.20 2.24
C GLY A 219 13.34 6.24 1.32
N LYS A 220 14.18 6.79 0.44
CA LYS A 220 13.70 7.67 -0.63
C LYS A 220 13.29 6.84 -1.84
N PHE A 221 11.99 6.69 -2.05
CA PHE A 221 11.43 6.06 -3.24
C PHE A 221 10.98 7.10 -4.27
N VAL A 222 11.61 7.11 -5.44
CA VAL A 222 11.29 8.01 -6.55
C VAL A 222 10.51 7.23 -7.59
N LEU A 223 9.17 7.30 -7.50
CA LEU A 223 8.27 6.79 -8.52
C LEU A 223 8.17 7.82 -9.67
N GLN A 224 8.89 7.59 -10.77
CA GLN A 224 8.84 8.47 -11.93
C GLN A 224 7.58 8.20 -12.78
N SER A 225 7.30 6.91 -13.00
CA SER A 225 6.13 6.40 -13.71
C SER A 225 5.99 4.90 -13.46
N GLY A 226 4.81 4.35 -13.72
CA GLY A 226 4.54 2.92 -13.60
C GLY A 226 3.66 2.61 -12.39
N ASN A 227 3.54 1.33 -12.08
CA ASN A 227 2.55 0.85 -11.11
C ASN A 227 3.21 -0.01 -10.04
N VAL A 228 2.72 0.13 -8.80
CA VAL A 228 3.21 -0.63 -7.65
C VAL A 228 2.09 -1.50 -7.09
N SER A 229 2.31 -2.81 -7.08
CA SER A 229 1.40 -3.81 -6.51
C SER A 229 2.03 -4.45 -5.28
N ILE A 230 1.34 -4.39 -4.15
CA ILE A 230 1.88 -4.78 -2.84
C ILE A 230 1.03 -5.94 -2.32
N LEU A 231 1.67 -7.09 -2.11
CA LEU A 231 1.05 -8.32 -1.62
C LEU A 231 1.63 -8.77 -0.26
N ASP A 232 2.67 -8.09 0.22
CA ASP A 232 3.31 -8.31 1.51
C ASP A 232 3.61 -6.96 2.21
N SER A 233 4.42 -6.97 3.25
CA SER A 233 4.74 -5.80 4.06
C SER A 233 5.63 -4.82 3.31
N LEU A 234 5.19 -3.57 3.19
CA LEU A 234 5.95 -2.49 2.58
C LEU A 234 5.93 -1.24 3.46
N THR A 235 7.11 -0.71 3.77
CA THR A 235 7.25 0.56 4.50
C THR A 235 7.96 1.60 3.64
N PHE A 236 7.41 2.82 3.60
CA PHE A 236 8.08 4.02 3.12
C PHE A 236 8.49 4.89 4.31
N SER A 237 9.79 5.09 4.48
CA SER A 237 10.37 5.93 5.54
C SER A 237 10.44 7.41 5.17
N GLN A 238 10.26 7.75 3.89
CA GLN A 238 10.10 9.12 3.39
C GLN A 238 8.80 9.27 2.60
N SER A 239 8.43 10.52 2.33
CA SER A 239 7.18 10.83 1.63
C SER A 239 7.16 10.20 0.24
N LEU A 240 6.06 9.52 -0.08
CA LEU A 240 5.82 8.86 -1.35
C LEU A 240 5.08 9.83 -2.31
N ASN A 241 5.71 10.22 -3.41
CA ASN A 241 5.00 10.94 -4.47
C ASN A 241 4.44 9.95 -5.50
N ILE A 242 3.11 9.94 -5.70
CA ILE A 242 2.42 9.14 -6.71
C ILE A 242 2.04 10.06 -7.88
N PRO A 243 2.78 10.02 -9.01
CA PRO A 243 2.52 10.92 -10.13
C PRO A 243 1.20 10.57 -10.81
N ALA A 244 0.67 11.52 -11.60
CA ALA A 244 -0.50 11.28 -12.43
C ALA A 244 -0.29 10.04 -13.34
N ASN A 245 -1.37 9.31 -13.62
CA ASN A 245 -1.38 8.07 -14.42
C ASN A 245 -0.58 6.90 -13.81
N SER A 246 -0.17 6.99 -12.55
CA SER A 246 0.45 5.89 -11.80
C SER A 246 -0.46 5.47 -10.66
N TYR A 247 -0.40 4.20 -10.27
CA TYR A 247 -1.10 3.72 -9.09
C TYR A 247 -0.19 2.92 -8.16
N VAL A 248 -0.52 2.99 -6.87
CA VAL A 248 0.02 2.15 -5.81
C VAL A 248 -1.15 1.40 -5.19
N SER A 249 -1.08 0.07 -5.15
CA SER A 249 -2.15 -0.76 -4.63
C SER A 249 -1.65 -1.81 -3.66
N SER A 250 -2.33 -1.99 -2.53
CA SER A 250 -2.12 -3.12 -1.61
C SER A 250 -3.28 -4.11 -1.69
N ALA A 251 -3.01 -5.40 -1.52
CA ALA A 251 -4.02 -6.47 -1.55
C ALA A 251 -3.64 -7.67 -0.65
N GLY A 252 -4.64 -8.49 -0.32
CA GLY A 252 -4.43 -9.74 0.41
C GLY A 252 -3.86 -9.51 1.81
N THR A 253 -2.73 -10.14 2.10
CA THR A 253 -2.04 -10.06 3.40
C THR A 253 -1.12 -8.85 3.53
N ALA A 254 -1.09 -7.96 2.52
CA ALA A 254 -0.19 -6.82 2.53
C ALA A 254 -0.39 -5.92 3.76
N ALA A 255 0.71 -5.47 4.34
CA ALA A 255 0.77 -4.45 5.38
C ALA A 255 1.52 -3.23 4.84
N LEU A 256 0.81 -2.15 4.53
CA LEU A 256 1.41 -0.94 3.95
C LEU A 256 1.58 0.13 5.03
N ASN A 257 2.78 0.65 5.20
CA ASN A 257 3.07 1.75 6.11
C ASN A 257 3.67 2.94 5.36
N ILE A 258 2.90 4.04 5.27
CA ILE A 258 3.31 5.31 4.67
C ILE A 258 3.51 6.31 5.81
N SER A 259 4.58 6.10 6.59
CA SER A 259 4.84 6.82 7.84
C SER A 259 5.22 8.29 7.68
N ALA A 260 5.79 8.65 6.53
CA ALA A 260 6.21 10.01 6.19
C ALA A 260 5.28 10.69 5.16
N GLY A 261 4.11 10.08 4.93
CA GLY A 261 3.05 10.56 4.06
C GLY A 261 3.21 10.40 2.57
N ALA A 262 2.18 10.84 1.85
CA ALA A 262 2.09 10.68 0.40
C ALA A 262 1.55 11.93 -0.27
N THR A 263 2.05 12.19 -1.48
CA THR A 263 1.67 13.34 -2.31
C THR A 263 1.37 12.92 -3.74
N GLY A 264 0.88 13.87 -4.54
CA GLY A 264 0.73 13.69 -5.99
C GLY A 264 -0.72 13.61 -6.48
N ALA A 265 -0.87 13.16 -7.72
CA ALA A 265 -2.15 13.16 -8.45
C ALA A 265 -2.57 11.76 -8.93
N GLY A 266 -1.79 10.73 -8.60
CA GLY A 266 -2.10 9.34 -8.94
C GLY A 266 -3.14 8.70 -8.02
N VAL A 267 -3.13 7.38 -7.99
CA VAL A 267 -4.12 6.57 -7.26
C VAL A 267 -3.44 5.73 -6.17
N LEU A 268 -3.95 5.80 -4.95
CA LEU A 268 -3.60 4.91 -3.85
C LEU A 268 -4.80 4.02 -3.52
N THR A 269 -4.67 2.71 -3.72
CA THR A 269 -5.75 1.74 -3.44
C THR A 269 -5.33 0.77 -2.33
N LEU A 270 -6.16 0.63 -1.31
CA LEU A 270 -5.82 -0.03 -0.06
C LEU A 270 -6.78 -1.19 0.18
N ALA A 271 -6.31 -2.42 -0.07
CA ALA A 271 -7.06 -3.66 0.11
C ALA A 271 -6.27 -4.76 0.83
N GLY A 272 -5.10 -4.41 1.40
CA GLY A 272 -4.32 -5.30 2.26
C GLY A 272 -4.97 -5.49 3.64
N THR A 273 -4.27 -6.18 4.55
CA THR A 273 -4.75 -6.41 5.92
C THR A 273 -4.74 -5.13 6.75
N THR A 274 -3.67 -4.34 6.64
CA THR A 274 -3.53 -3.06 7.35
C THR A 274 -2.79 -2.05 6.49
N SER A 275 -3.30 -0.82 6.44
CA SER A 275 -2.65 0.32 5.78
C SER A 275 -2.58 1.49 6.75
N SER A 276 -1.38 1.87 7.15
CA SER A 276 -1.12 2.97 8.07
C SER A 276 -0.72 4.22 7.28
N LEU A 277 -1.54 5.26 7.38
CA LEU A 277 -1.41 6.50 6.61
C LEU A 277 -1.14 7.68 7.55
N TYR A 278 -0.09 8.44 7.23
CA TYR A 278 0.28 9.68 7.90
C TYR A 278 0.35 10.77 6.83
N ASP A 279 -0.04 11.99 7.14
CA ASP A 279 0.17 13.22 6.36
C ASP A 279 -0.07 13.06 4.85
N ILE A 280 -1.23 12.51 4.48
CA ILE A 280 -1.58 12.31 3.07
C ILE A 280 -2.03 13.66 2.50
N SER A 281 -1.33 14.13 1.46
CA SER A 281 -1.64 15.38 0.75
C SER A 281 -1.70 15.11 -0.76
N MET A 282 -2.75 14.39 -1.17
CA MET A 282 -2.92 13.92 -2.54
C MET A 282 -4.07 14.65 -3.22
N SER A 283 -3.82 15.21 -4.41
CA SER A 283 -4.88 15.75 -5.28
C SER A 283 -5.65 14.65 -6.05
N GLY A 284 -5.09 13.45 -6.10
CA GLY A 284 -5.65 12.28 -6.76
C GLY A 284 -6.63 11.49 -5.89
N TYR A 285 -6.56 10.16 -6.01
CA TYR A 285 -7.53 9.24 -5.42
C TYR A 285 -6.91 8.42 -4.29
N VAL A 286 -7.64 8.28 -3.18
CA VAL A 286 -7.39 7.31 -2.13
C VAL A 286 -8.62 6.41 -2.01
N ASN A 287 -8.44 5.11 -2.24
CA ASN A 287 -9.52 4.11 -2.20
C ASN A 287 -9.27 3.16 -1.03
N ALA A 288 -10.12 3.21 -0.01
CA ALA A 288 -10.17 2.23 1.07
C ALA A 288 -11.14 1.11 0.69
N VAL A 289 -10.60 -0.05 0.33
CA VAL A 289 -11.35 -1.17 -0.27
C VAL A 289 -11.42 -2.38 0.66
N GLY A 290 -10.40 -2.62 1.48
CA GLY A 290 -10.33 -3.79 2.36
C GLY A 290 -9.37 -3.60 3.54
N GLY A 291 -9.48 -4.52 4.51
CA GLY A 291 -8.71 -4.49 5.76
C GLY A 291 -8.94 -3.25 6.61
N ASP A 292 -7.97 -2.94 7.46
CA ASP A 292 -7.94 -1.72 8.25
C ASP A 292 -7.14 -0.63 7.52
N VAL A 293 -7.79 0.49 7.18
CA VAL A 293 -7.13 1.68 6.63
C VAL A 293 -7.16 2.78 7.69
N ILE A 294 -6.00 3.14 8.22
CA ILE A 294 -5.88 3.99 9.40
C ILE A 294 -5.24 5.32 9.03
N PHE A 295 -5.99 6.42 9.18
CA PHE A 295 -5.47 7.78 9.08
C PHE A 295 -5.04 8.26 10.46
N TYR A 296 -3.72 8.29 10.69
CA TYR A 296 -3.11 8.67 11.97
C TYR A 296 -3.02 10.18 12.17
N THR A 297 -2.82 10.93 11.09
CA THR A 297 -2.70 12.38 11.14
C THR A 297 -3.59 13.04 10.09
N SER A 298 -3.71 14.37 10.16
CA SER A 298 -4.60 15.09 9.29
C SER A 298 -4.16 14.96 7.83
N SER A 299 -5.13 14.83 6.93
CA SER A 299 -4.85 14.51 5.53
C SER A 299 -5.79 15.26 4.58
N ASP A 300 -5.24 15.76 3.48
CA ASP A 300 -5.95 16.38 2.37
C ASP A 300 -5.99 15.42 1.17
N VAL A 301 -7.20 15.13 0.69
CA VAL A 301 -7.39 14.12 -0.36
C VAL A 301 -8.25 14.72 -1.47
N GLY A 302 -7.92 14.45 -2.73
CA GLY A 302 -8.79 14.80 -3.87
C GLY A 302 -10.11 14.04 -3.77
N VAL A 303 -10.04 12.72 -3.96
CA VAL A 303 -11.19 11.84 -3.81
C VAL A 303 -10.87 10.72 -2.83
N LEU A 304 -11.64 10.64 -1.74
CA LEU A 304 -11.62 9.50 -0.82
C LEU A 304 -12.82 8.62 -1.10
N THR A 305 -12.58 7.37 -1.49
CA THR A 305 -13.64 6.37 -1.66
C THR A 305 -13.50 5.28 -0.60
N ILE A 306 -14.58 5.04 0.15
CA ILE A 306 -14.69 3.96 1.13
C ILE A 306 -15.67 2.94 0.56
N SER A 307 -15.14 1.78 0.15
CA SER A 307 -15.87 0.73 -0.55
C SER A 307 -15.63 -0.65 0.02
N GLY A 308 -15.22 -0.74 1.29
CA GLY A 308 -15.09 -1.97 2.04
C GLY A 308 -14.17 -1.80 3.25
N GLY A 309 -13.95 -2.91 3.97
CA GLY A 309 -13.09 -2.94 5.16
C GLY A 309 -13.56 -2.01 6.30
N ASN A 310 -12.60 -1.62 7.14
CA ASN A 310 -12.76 -0.68 8.23
C ASN A 310 -11.78 0.49 8.04
N THR A 311 -12.30 1.70 7.84
CA THR A 311 -11.49 2.91 7.70
C THR A 311 -11.48 3.66 9.02
N VAL A 312 -10.34 3.66 9.71
CA VAL A 312 -10.16 4.25 11.03
C VAL A 312 -9.65 5.69 10.92
N MET A 313 -10.43 6.63 11.43
CA MET A 313 -10.10 8.04 11.53
C MET A 313 -9.56 8.34 12.94
N GLN A 314 -8.24 8.43 13.08
CA GLN A 314 -7.63 8.97 14.32
C GLN A 314 -7.48 10.49 14.25
N ALA A 315 -7.44 11.05 13.04
CA ALA A 315 -7.38 12.47 12.77
C ALA A 315 -8.42 12.88 11.71
N THR A 316 -8.54 14.19 11.48
CA THR A 316 -9.47 14.73 10.47
C THR A 316 -8.92 14.54 9.06
N VAL A 317 -9.75 14.02 8.17
CA VAL A 317 -9.45 13.90 6.74
C VAL A 317 -10.35 14.87 5.96
N TYR A 318 -9.74 15.63 5.05
CA TYR A 318 -10.36 16.68 4.24
C TYR A 318 -10.43 16.29 2.76
N PRO A 319 -11.33 15.38 2.36
CA PRO A 319 -11.50 15.05 0.95
C PRO A 319 -12.23 16.17 0.19
N ASN A 320 -11.83 16.51 -1.04
CA ASN A 320 -12.67 17.35 -1.91
C ASN A 320 -13.98 16.62 -2.26
N GLN A 321 -13.88 15.31 -2.51
CA GLN A 321 -15.01 14.42 -2.68
C GLN A 321 -14.87 13.18 -1.80
N LEU A 322 -15.90 12.87 -1.02
CA LEU A 322 -16.01 11.64 -0.23
C LEU A 322 -17.10 10.75 -0.83
N ASN A 323 -16.75 9.49 -1.13
CA ASN A 323 -17.69 8.47 -1.58
C ASN A 323 -17.81 7.39 -0.50
N LEU A 324 -19.03 7.18 0.00
CA LEU A 324 -19.36 6.15 0.98
C LEU A 324 -20.19 5.06 0.29
N LEU A 325 -19.55 3.94 -0.02
CA LEU A 325 -20.13 2.86 -0.83
C LEU A 325 -20.39 1.58 -0.03
N SER A 326 -19.47 1.19 0.86
CA SER A 326 -19.63 0.04 1.76
C SER A 326 -18.53 0.01 2.83
N GLY A 327 -18.63 -0.91 3.80
CA GLY A 327 -17.66 -1.08 4.88
C GLY A 327 -18.06 -0.33 6.16
N THR A 328 -17.06 0.00 6.97
CA THR A 328 -17.24 0.72 8.23
C THR A 328 -16.24 1.88 8.32
N THR A 329 -16.66 3.01 8.87
CA THR A 329 -15.72 4.02 9.39
C THR A 329 -15.68 3.94 10.91
N SER A 330 -14.55 4.22 11.55
CA SER A 330 -14.46 4.19 13.02
C SER A 330 -13.42 5.17 13.55
N GLY A 331 -13.48 5.49 14.85
CA GLY A 331 -12.59 6.46 15.47
C GLY A 331 -13.19 7.86 15.58
N ASN A 332 -12.50 8.71 16.34
CA ASN A 332 -12.98 10.04 16.74
C ASN A 332 -12.60 11.15 15.75
N GLY A 333 -11.73 10.87 14.78
CA GLY A 333 -11.40 11.79 13.71
C GLY A 333 -12.61 12.06 12.81
N MET A 334 -12.64 13.23 12.19
CA MET A 334 -13.75 13.65 11.33
C MET A 334 -13.45 13.44 9.85
N LEU A 335 -14.47 13.11 9.08
CA LEU A 335 -14.48 13.17 7.62
C LEU A 335 -15.11 14.51 7.19
N GLN A 336 -14.33 15.45 6.67
CA GLN A 336 -14.83 16.77 6.26
C GLN A 336 -14.73 16.95 4.75
N ALA A 337 -15.83 16.67 4.04
CA ALA A 337 -15.86 16.70 2.59
C ALA A 337 -16.46 17.99 2.05
N ALA A 338 -15.95 18.50 0.92
CA ALA A 338 -16.68 19.52 0.17
C ALA A 338 -17.93 18.91 -0.48
N SER A 339 -17.78 17.77 -1.16
CA SER A 339 -18.88 17.00 -1.76
C SER A 339 -18.94 15.59 -1.17
N LEU A 340 -20.13 15.15 -0.76
CA LEU A 340 -20.39 13.81 -0.23
C LEU A 340 -21.30 13.01 -1.17
N LEU A 341 -20.93 11.78 -1.48
CA LEU A 341 -21.78 10.78 -2.13
C LEU A 341 -21.99 9.61 -1.17
N VAL A 342 -23.25 9.23 -0.97
CA VAL A 342 -23.62 8.03 -0.21
C VAL A 342 -24.47 7.14 -1.11
N ASP A 343 -23.89 6.02 -1.51
CA ASP A 343 -24.55 5.00 -2.35
C ASP A 343 -24.18 3.61 -1.82
N THR A 344 -24.92 3.15 -0.82
CA THR A 344 -24.50 1.99 -0.02
C THR A 344 -25.64 1.09 0.41
N LYS A 345 -25.42 -0.22 0.44
CA LYS A 345 -26.43 -1.19 0.91
C LYS A 345 -26.29 -1.61 2.38
N GLY A 346 -25.38 -0.98 3.14
CA GLY A 346 -25.18 -1.34 4.54
C GLY A 346 -23.87 -0.86 5.17
N LEU A 347 -23.43 0.36 4.83
CA LEU A 347 -22.25 0.97 5.46
C LEU A 347 -22.55 1.40 6.90
N THR A 348 -21.60 1.18 7.80
CA THR A 348 -21.65 1.75 9.15
C THR A 348 -20.76 2.98 9.24
N LEU A 349 -21.36 4.15 9.43
CA LEU A 349 -20.65 5.38 9.70
C LEU A 349 -20.39 5.46 11.21
N GLY A 350 -19.22 5.00 11.64
CA GLY A 350 -18.78 5.05 13.04
C GLY A 350 -17.88 6.23 13.37
N SER A 351 -17.65 7.14 12.42
CA SER A 351 -16.94 8.42 12.62
C SER A 351 -17.80 9.57 12.11
N PRO A 352 -17.70 10.78 12.70
CA PRO A 352 -18.43 11.93 12.20
C PRO A 352 -18.05 12.28 10.75
N ALA A 353 -19.04 12.56 9.91
CA ALA A 353 -18.88 13.07 8.55
C ALA A 353 -19.59 14.42 8.38
N THR A 354 -18.98 15.34 7.65
CA THR A 354 -19.53 16.66 7.33
C THR A 354 -19.49 16.91 5.83
N ALA A 355 -20.59 17.39 5.27
CA ALA A 355 -20.69 17.88 3.90
C ALA A 355 -20.76 19.41 3.90
N ASN A 356 -19.72 20.04 3.36
CA ASN A 356 -19.56 21.50 3.40
C ASN A 356 -20.18 22.25 2.23
N LYS A 357 -20.40 21.58 1.08
CA LYS A 357 -21.06 22.19 -0.09
C LYS A 357 -22.25 21.36 -0.57
N SER A 358 -22.03 20.07 -0.82
CA SER A 358 -23.08 19.19 -1.33
C SER A 358 -23.04 17.80 -0.73
N ALA A 359 -24.21 17.18 -0.64
CA ALA A 359 -24.34 15.75 -0.37
C ALA A 359 -25.37 15.13 -1.33
N THR A 360 -25.12 13.93 -1.81
CA THR A 360 -26.10 13.14 -2.57
C THR A 360 -26.25 11.79 -1.90
N LEU A 361 -27.48 11.44 -1.53
CA LEU A 361 -27.83 10.15 -0.97
C LEU A 361 -28.72 9.43 -1.98
N MET A 362 -28.25 8.28 -2.47
CA MET A 362 -28.90 7.50 -3.52
C MET A 362 -29.71 6.34 -2.92
N GLN A 363 -29.54 5.10 -3.41
CA GLN A 363 -30.24 3.92 -2.87
C GLN A 363 -29.47 3.40 -1.66
N SER A 364 -29.66 4.05 -0.51
CA SER A 364 -28.72 3.93 0.61
C SER A 364 -29.33 3.37 1.89
N VAL A 365 -28.63 2.43 2.53
CA VAL A 365 -28.84 1.98 3.91
C VAL A 365 -27.60 2.35 4.72
N LEU A 366 -27.73 3.39 5.55
CA LEU A 366 -26.64 3.93 6.35
C LEU A 366 -26.94 3.74 7.83
N THR A 367 -25.99 3.12 8.54
CA THR A 367 -26.09 2.91 9.99
C THR A 367 -25.11 3.82 10.72
N PHE A 368 -25.58 4.61 11.69
CA PHE A 368 -24.70 5.40 12.55
C PHE A 368 -24.22 4.58 13.74
N GLY A 369 -22.90 4.52 13.91
CA GLY A 369 -22.27 3.99 15.11
C GLY A 369 -22.39 4.93 16.32
N PRO A 370 -21.82 4.57 17.48
CA PRO A 370 -21.98 5.33 18.74
C PRO A 370 -21.56 6.80 18.67
N VAL A 371 -20.52 7.11 17.90
CA VAL A 371 -20.03 8.48 17.67
C VAL A 371 -20.24 8.97 16.24
N GLY A 372 -20.78 8.10 15.37
CA GLY A 372 -21.06 8.41 13.99
C GLY A 372 -22.17 9.45 13.86
N SER A 373 -21.95 10.44 13.01
CA SER A 373 -22.92 11.47 12.69
C SER A 373 -22.73 11.99 11.28
N LEU A 374 -23.77 12.59 10.71
CA LEU A 374 -23.70 13.30 9.44
C LEU A 374 -24.12 14.75 9.64
N ALA A 375 -23.24 15.69 9.32
CA ALA A 375 -23.54 17.12 9.35
C ALA A 375 -23.65 17.69 7.94
N ILE A 376 -24.71 18.45 7.69
CA ILE A 376 -24.90 19.27 6.49
C ILE A 376 -24.69 20.72 6.91
N SER A 377 -23.61 21.32 6.43
CA SER A 377 -23.19 22.67 6.82
C SER A 377 -24.15 23.76 6.36
N SER A 378 -24.08 24.93 7.00
CA SER A 378 -24.82 26.10 6.54
C SER A 378 -24.41 26.45 5.10
N GLY A 379 -25.39 26.70 4.23
CA GLY A 379 -25.18 26.92 2.80
C GLY A 379 -24.98 25.65 1.96
N ALA A 380 -24.82 24.47 2.58
CA ALA A 380 -24.74 23.20 1.87
C ALA A 380 -26.13 22.67 1.48
N THR A 381 -26.18 21.91 0.38
CA THR A 381 -27.40 21.20 -0.06
C THR A 381 -27.17 19.70 -0.09
N ALA A 382 -27.98 18.94 0.65
CA ALA A 382 -28.08 17.50 0.53
C ALA A 382 -29.29 17.13 -0.34
N THR A 383 -29.14 16.16 -1.23
CA THR A 383 -30.24 15.65 -2.08
C THR A 383 -30.41 14.16 -1.87
N VAL A 384 -31.61 13.74 -1.51
CA VAL A 384 -32.04 12.34 -1.45
C VAL A 384 -32.74 12.00 -2.76
N THR A 385 -32.08 11.23 -3.62
CA THR A 385 -32.54 10.90 -4.99
C THR A 385 -32.99 9.46 -5.15
N GLY A 386 -32.61 8.56 -4.23
CA GLY A 386 -33.09 7.18 -4.13
C GLY A 386 -33.77 6.92 -2.79
N GLN A 387 -34.31 5.71 -2.61
CA GLN A 387 -34.83 5.32 -1.30
C GLN A 387 -33.67 5.22 -0.30
N VAL A 388 -33.74 6.02 0.77
CA VAL A 388 -32.71 6.09 1.80
C VAL A 388 -33.28 5.64 3.14
N MET A 389 -32.57 4.74 3.81
CA MET A 389 -32.82 4.34 5.19
C MET A 389 -31.64 4.72 6.05
N LEU A 390 -31.90 5.56 7.06
CA LEU A 390 -30.95 5.93 8.09
C LEU A 390 -31.33 5.22 9.38
N THR A 391 -30.38 4.50 9.97
CA THR A 391 -30.59 3.75 11.22
C THR A 391 -29.51 4.04 12.26
N SER A 392 -29.84 3.93 13.53
CA SER A 392 -28.84 3.96 14.61
C SER A 392 -29.29 3.17 15.83
N GLY A 393 -28.34 2.88 16.72
CA GLY A 393 -28.67 2.46 18.08
C GLY A 393 -29.32 3.59 18.90
N PRO A 394 -29.80 3.31 20.13
CA PRO A 394 -30.52 4.27 20.97
C PRO A 394 -29.76 5.57 21.29
N ASN A 395 -28.43 5.55 21.18
CA ASN A 395 -27.53 6.67 21.52
C ASN A 395 -26.80 7.25 20.29
N GLY A 396 -27.20 6.88 19.07
CA GLY A 396 -26.59 7.41 17.85
C GLY A 396 -26.80 8.93 17.71
N LYS A 397 -25.76 9.64 17.26
CA LYS A 397 -25.79 11.11 17.11
C LYS A 397 -26.62 11.59 15.91
N GLY A 398 -26.83 10.73 14.91
CA GLY A 398 -27.71 10.98 13.76
C GLY A 398 -27.25 12.09 12.82
N VAL A 399 -28.20 12.91 12.35
CA VAL A 399 -27.99 13.96 11.35
C VAL A 399 -28.13 15.36 11.96
N THR A 400 -27.16 16.23 11.70
CA THR A 400 -27.27 17.67 11.95
C THR A 400 -27.46 18.41 10.62
N ASN A 401 -28.62 19.02 10.41
CA ASN A 401 -28.94 19.82 9.25
C ASN A 401 -28.95 21.32 9.60
N ASN A 402 -27.91 22.03 9.17
CA ASN A 402 -27.85 23.49 9.22
C ASN A 402 -27.99 24.13 7.82
N GLY A 403 -28.11 23.31 6.78
CA GLY A 403 -28.26 23.73 5.39
C GLY A 403 -29.64 23.42 4.86
N LYS A 404 -29.67 22.79 3.68
CA LYS A 404 -30.90 22.38 3.00
C LYS A 404 -30.84 20.89 2.67
N ILE A 405 -31.87 20.13 3.01
CA ILE A 405 -32.05 18.74 2.57
C ILE A 405 -33.25 18.69 1.61
N GLN A 406 -33.01 18.26 0.37
CA GLN A 406 -34.03 18.02 -0.64
C GLN A 406 -34.38 16.53 -0.68
N VAL A 407 -35.62 16.19 -0.37
CA VAL A 407 -36.12 14.81 -0.30
C VAL A 407 -36.95 14.51 -1.53
N GLN A 408 -36.29 14.04 -2.59
CA GLN A 408 -36.92 13.74 -3.89
C GLN A 408 -37.39 12.29 -4.00
N ALA A 409 -36.85 11.41 -3.17
CA ALA A 409 -37.28 10.04 -2.97
C ALA A 409 -37.51 9.75 -1.47
N GLU A 410 -38.02 8.56 -1.13
CA GLU A 410 -38.37 8.24 0.25
C GLU A 410 -37.14 8.25 1.19
N LEU A 411 -37.26 8.98 2.30
CA LEU A 411 -36.28 9.00 3.40
C LEU A 411 -36.91 8.40 4.66
N GLN A 412 -36.32 7.32 5.16
CA GLN A 412 -36.75 6.63 6.37
C GLN A 412 -35.73 6.81 7.48
N LEU A 413 -36.20 7.22 8.66
CA LEU A 413 -35.39 7.46 9.85
C LEU A 413 -35.83 6.49 10.96
N SER A 414 -34.93 5.61 11.39
CA SER A 414 -35.18 4.67 12.49
C SER A 414 -34.18 4.90 13.61
N ASN A 415 -34.64 5.46 14.73
CA ASN A 415 -33.82 5.92 15.85
C ASN A 415 -32.80 7.02 15.51
N VAL A 416 -32.82 7.59 14.29
CA VAL A 416 -31.85 8.59 13.83
C VAL A 416 -32.40 10.00 14.01
N PRO A 417 -31.87 10.80 14.97
CA PRO A 417 -32.33 12.17 15.13
C PRO A 417 -31.88 13.01 13.94
N VAL A 418 -32.74 13.93 13.51
CA VAL A 418 -32.43 14.95 12.49
C VAL A 418 -32.62 16.31 13.15
N MET A 419 -31.53 16.95 13.54
CA MET A 419 -31.54 18.18 14.33
C MET A 419 -30.94 19.35 13.57
N GLY A 420 -31.23 20.58 13.99
CA GLY A 420 -30.61 21.80 13.47
C GLY A 420 -31.63 22.85 13.05
N SER A 421 -31.13 23.96 12.49
CA SER A 421 -31.96 25.09 12.05
C SER A 421 -32.18 25.12 10.54
N GLY A 422 -31.70 24.10 9.82
CA GLY A 422 -31.81 23.99 8.38
C GLY A 422 -33.25 23.79 7.88
N SER A 423 -33.34 23.58 6.56
CA SER A 423 -34.61 23.34 5.86
C SER A 423 -34.71 21.91 5.33
N LEU A 424 -35.92 21.36 5.34
CA LEU A 424 -36.31 20.15 4.62
C LEU A 424 -37.27 20.52 3.50
N ASP A 425 -36.87 20.32 2.25
CA ASP A 425 -37.73 20.46 1.08
C ASP A 425 -38.14 19.07 0.60
N ILE A 426 -39.38 18.68 0.86
CA ILE A 426 -39.88 17.33 0.64
C ILE A 426 -40.79 17.34 -0.59
N THR A 427 -40.40 16.58 -1.62
CA THR A 427 -41.24 16.32 -2.79
C THR A 427 -41.73 14.88 -2.87
N SER A 428 -41.29 14.04 -1.94
CA SER A 428 -41.70 12.65 -1.79
C SER A 428 -42.16 12.40 -0.35
N LYS A 429 -41.53 11.48 0.37
CA LYS A 429 -41.97 11.06 1.70
C LYS A 429 -40.82 10.99 2.69
N VAL A 430 -41.06 11.49 3.90
CA VAL A 430 -40.20 11.28 5.07
C VAL A 430 -40.97 10.50 6.13
N THR A 431 -40.38 9.42 6.64
CA THR A 431 -40.91 8.68 7.79
C THR A 431 -39.89 8.67 8.93
N ALA A 432 -40.36 8.89 10.15
CA ALA A 432 -39.54 8.91 11.34
C ALA A 432 -40.10 7.96 12.41
N GLN A 433 -39.23 7.18 13.05
CA GLN A 433 -39.61 6.26 14.10
C GLN A 433 -38.63 6.36 15.26
N SER A 434 -39.17 6.46 16.48
CA SER A 434 -38.42 6.40 17.74
C SER A 434 -37.26 7.41 17.78
N THR A 435 -37.53 8.66 17.39
CA THR A 435 -36.48 9.65 17.14
C THR A 435 -36.91 11.09 17.40
N GLN A 436 -36.04 12.07 17.11
CA GLN A 436 -36.31 13.50 17.19
C GLN A 436 -36.08 14.17 15.83
N VAL A 437 -37.01 15.04 15.42
CA VAL A 437 -36.88 15.90 14.24
C VAL A 437 -37.02 17.36 14.64
N THR A 438 -35.92 18.10 14.55
CA THR A 438 -35.87 19.53 14.85
C THR A 438 -35.37 20.28 13.61
N GLN A 439 -36.19 21.16 13.04
CA GLN A 439 -35.88 21.88 11.80
C GLN A 439 -36.44 23.30 11.80
N GLY A 440 -35.79 24.22 11.09
CA GLY A 440 -36.29 25.58 10.93
C GLY A 440 -37.52 25.62 10.04
N VAL A 441 -37.45 25.00 8.87
CA VAL A 441 -38.52 25.02 7.85
C VAL A 441 -38.70 23.63 7.25
N VAL A 442 -39.96 23.21 7.07
CA VAL A 442 -40.35 22.04 6.28
C VAL A 442 -41.26 22.49 5.14
N SER A 443 -40.79 22.41 3.91
CA SER A 443 -41.57 22.72 2.70
C SER A 443 -42.07 21.42 2.06
N LEU A 444 -43.37 21.30 1.82
CA LEU A 444 -44.00 20.12 1.22
C LEU A 444 -44.55 20.46 -0.18
N SER A 445 -44.17 19.71 -1.22
CA SER A 445 -44.85 19.80 -2.52
C SER A 445 -46.16 19.02 -2.54
N SER A 446 -46.99 19.21 -3.58
CA SER A 446 -48.22 18.42 -3.75
C SER A 446 -47.92 16.91 -3.68
N GLY A 447 -48.66 16.20 -2.82
CA GLY A 447 -48.48 14.75 -2.60
C GLY A 447 -47.33 14.37 -1.67
N ALA A 448 -46.52 15.34 -1.23
CA ALA A 448 -45.43 15.09 -0.29
C ALA A 448 -45.93 14.97 1.15
N SER A 449 -45.17 14.24 1.98
CA SER A 449 -45.51 14.09 3.40
C SER A 449 -44.31 13.85 4.30
N ILE A 450 -44.47 14.24 5.57
CA ILE A 450 -43.60 13.85 6.68
C ILE A 450 -44.46 13.25 7.80
N SER A 451 -44.06 12.11 8.35
CA SER A 451 -44.82 11.43 9.40
C SER A 451 -43.93 10.68 10.39
N GLY A 452 -44.43 10.41 11.60
CA GLY A 452 -43.74 9.55 12.55
C GLY A 452 -44.64 8.91 13.60
N GLN A 453 -44.21 7.78 14.17
CA GLN A 453 -45.02 6.97 15.09
C GLN A 453 -44.58 6.96 16.56
N THR A 454 -43.43 7.55 16.88
CA THR A 454 -42.89 7.70 18.24
C THR A 454 -41.79 8.77 18.20
N THR A 455 -42.14 9.97 17.73
CA THR A 455 -41.15 10.98 17.33
C THR A 455 -41.43 12.33 17.94
N TRP A 456 -40.44 12.91 18.61
CA TRP A 456 -40.52 14.30 19.06
C TRP A 456 -40.24 15.24 17.89
N VAL A 457 -41.10 16.23 17.69
CA VAL A 457 -40.91 17.25 16.65
C VAL A 457 -40.81 18.65 17.23
N THR A 458 -39.94 19.46 16.63
CA THR A 458 -39.82 20.89 16.85
C THR A 458 -39.54 21.54 15.51
N LEU A 459 -40.59 22.03 14.85
CA LEU A 459 -40.51 22.60 13.51
C LEU A 459 -40.90 24.08 13.59
N GLY A 460 -40.04 24.97 13.07
CA GLY A 460 -40.33 26.40 13.04
C GLY A 460 -41.52 26.73 12.15
N GLU A 461 -41.51 26.23 10.91
CA GLU A 461 -42.58 26.39 9.94
C GLU A 461 -42.79 25.08 9.16
N VAL A 462 -44.05 24.69 8.93
CA VAL A 462 -44.43 23.63 7.97
C VAL A 462 -45.35 24.22 6.92
N LYS A 463 -44.92 24.26 5.65
CA LYS A 463 -45.65 24.95 4.57
C LYS A 463 -45.88 24.11 3.33
N ASN A 464 -46.93 24.43 2.61
CA ASN A 464 -47.14 23.95 1.25
C ASN A 464 -46.36 24.85 0.28
N SER A 465 -45.43 24.27 -0.49
CA SER A 465 -44.55 25.05 -1.39
C SER A 465 -45.29 25.75 -2.53
N ALA A 466 -46.52 25.32 -2.85
CA ALA A 466 -47.39 25.95 -3.85
C ALA A 466 -48.40 26.95 -3.25
N GLY A 467 -48.32 27.24 -1.93
CA GLY A 467 -49.26 28.14 -1.25
C GLY A 467 -50.63 27.52 -0.93
N GLY A 468 -50.73 26.19 -0.98
CA GLY A 468 -51.94 25.44 -0.64
C GLY A 468 -52.16 25.22 0.86
N VAL A 469 -53.10 24.34 1.20
CA VAL A 469 -53.37 23.93 2.59
C VAL A 469 -52.38 22.86 3.03
N VAL A 470 -51.89 22.94 4.26
CA VAL A 470 -51.18 21.84 4.94
C VAL A 470 -52.18 21.06 5.79
N LYS A 471 -52.31 19.76 5.54
CA LYS A 471 -53.11 18.85 6.37
C LYS A 471 -52.20 18.28 7.45
N ALA A 472 -52.64 18.33 8.70
CA ALA A 472 -51.84 17.94 9.85
C ALA A 472 -52.60 16.99 10.79
N LYS A 473 -51.87 16.05 11.36
CA LYS A 473 -52.31 15.19 12.47
C LYS A 473 -51.24 15.20 13.56
N LEU A 474 -51.65 15.41 14.80
CA LEU A 474 -50.80 15.32 16.00
C LEU A 474 -51.56 14.52 17.06
N GLY A 475 -51.12 13.31 17.33
CA GLY A 475 -51.88 12.34 18.14
C GLY A 475 -53.25 12.06 17.54
N GLU A 476 -54.30 12.25 18.34
CA GLU A 476 -55.70 12.10 17.91
C GLU A 476 -56.23 13.34 17.18
N TYR A 477 -55.54 14.47 17.24
CA TYR A 477 -56.01 15.73 16.67
C TYR A 477 -55.68 15.82 15.18
N THR A 478 -56.69 16.18 14.37
CA THR A 478 -56.53 16.46 12.94
C THR A 478 -56.95 17.91 12.67
N PHE A 479 -56.13 18.66 11.94
CA PHE A 479 -56.36 20.06 11.62
C PHE A 479 -55.77 20.44 10.26
N GLN A 480 -56.08 21.64 9.79
CA GLN A 480 -55.59 22.19 8.53
C GLN A 480 -55.05 23.59 8.76
N CYS A 481 -53.92 23.89 8.13
CA CYS A 481 -53.33 25.22 8.15
C CYS A 481 -53.38 25.81 6.72
N PRO A 482 -54.15 26.88 6.47
CA PRO A 482 -54.08 27.59 5.20
C PRO A 482 -52.69 28.22 5.01
N GLY A 483 -51.97 27.84 3.97
CA GLY A 483 -50.59 28.30 3.71
C GLY A 483 -49.54 27.53 4.52
N GLN A 484 -49.50 27.76 5.85
CA GLN A 484 -48.44 27.23 6.72
C GLN A 484 -48.92 26.97 8.16
N CYS A 485 -48.30 25.99 8.84
CA CYS A 485 -48.38 25.80 10.28
C CYS A 485 -47.11 26.36 10.94
N ASP A 486 -47.25 27.32 11.86
CA ASP A 486 -46.14 27.91 12.60
C ASP A 486 -45.90 27.23 13.94
N HIS A 487 -44.63 27.14 14.35
CA HIS A 487 -44.18 26.66 15.66
C HIS A 487 -44.79 25.32 16.09
N VAL A 488 -44.61 24.29 15.26
CA VAL A 488 -45.08 22.94 15.55
C VAL A 488 -44.16 22.27 16.56
N VAL A 489 -44.66 22.02 17.77
CA VAL A 489 -43.90 21.36 18.83
C VAL A 489 -44.74 20.27 19.49
N THR A 490 -44.19 19.06 19.59
CA THR A 490 -44.75 18.04 20.48
C THR A 490 -44.23 18.25 21.91
N PRO A 491 -45.09 18.28 22.95
CA PRO A 491 -44.64 18.46 24.33
C PRO A 491 -43.60 17.40 24.74
N SER A 492 -42.49 17.83 25.32
CA SER A 492 -41.43 16.93 25.81
C SER A 492 -41.87 16.06 27.01
N SER A 493 -42.99 16.41 27.66
CA SER A 493 -43.56 15.69 28.80
C SER A 493 -44.36 14.44 28.43
N GLN A 494 -44.64 14.19 27.14
CA GLN A 494 -45.41 13.03 26.70
C GLN A 494 -44.50 11.86 26.30
N ILE A 495 -44.62 10.73 27.01
CA ILE A 495 -43.81 9.52 26.79
C ILE A 495 -44.76 8.29 26.70
N PRO A 496 -44.79 7.57 25.57
CA PRO A 496 -44.11 7.86 24.31
C PRO A 496 -44.69 9.09 23.59
N PRO A 497 -43.94 9.72 22.66
CA PRO A 497 -44.46 10.83 21.86
C PRO A 497 -45.68 10.41 21.04
N ALA A 498 -46.64 11.33 20.89
CA ALA A 498 -47.77 11.10 20.01
C ALA A 498 -47.33 10.96 18.54
N PRO A 499 -48.00 10.12 17.73
CA PRO A 499 -47.73 10.05 16.30
C PRO A 499 -48.06 11.38 15.61
N PHE A 500 -47.37 11.72 14.53
CA PHE A 500 -47.65 12.92 13.75
C PHE A 500 -47.66 12.65 12.25
N SER A 501 -48.35 13.50 11.49
CA SER A 501 -48.22 13.54 10.03
C SER A 501 -48.57 14.92 9.47
N PHE A 502 -47.79 15.40 8.52
CA PHE A 502 -48.08 16.59 7.71
C PHE A 502 -48.04 16.21 6.22
N SER A 503 -48.99 16.73 5.45
CA SER A 503 -49.05 16.54 3.99
C SER A 503 -49.58 17.78 3.27
N ALA A 504 -49.17 17.95 2.00
CA ALA A 504 -49.55 19.06 1.12
C ALA A 504 -50.42 18.63 -0.07
#